data_AF-X0TLI3-F1
#
_entry.id   AF-X0TLI3-F1
#
_cell.length_a   1.000
_cell.length_b   1.000
_cell.length_c   1.000
_cell.angle_alpha   90.00
_cell.angle_beta   90.00
_cell.angle_gamma   90.00
#
_symmetry.space_group_name_H-M   'P 1'
#
loop_
_entity.id
_entity.type
_entity.pdbx_description
1 polymer ?
#
loop_
_entity_poly.entity_id
_entity_poly.type
_entity_poly.pdbx_seq_one_letter_code
_entity_poly.pdbx_strand_id
1 'polypeptide(L)'
;MDTTTIEETPRLSDFALEIPERLIAQFPSERRDHSRLMVLDRGNEAIGHHHFYELPEFLDQGDVLVLNDTRVFPARLYATKDRTAAQIEVF
;
A
#
# COMPACT_ATOMS: atom_id res chain seq x y z
N MET A 1 17.32 -19.81 9.62
CA MET A 1 16.57 -19.28 8.46
C MET A 1 16.05 -20.49 7.73
N ASP A 2 14.84 -20.92 8.03
CA ASP A 2 14.20 -21.99 7.28
C ASP A 2 13.88 -21.46 5.89
N THR A 3 14.66 -21.90 4.92
CA THR A 3 14.32 -21.77 3.51
C THR A 3 13.06 -22.58 3.28
N THR A 4 11.91 -21.90 3.24
CA THR A 4 10.67 -22.50 2.74
C THR A 4 10.93 -22.88 1.28
N THR A 5 11.22 -24.16 1.06
CA THR A 5 11.23 -24.75 -0.28
C THR A 5 9.83 -24.60 -0.84
N ILE A 6 9.67 -23.74 -1.85
CA ILE A 6 8.41 -23.63 -2.58
C ILE A 6 8.32 -24.88 -3.45
N GLU A 7 7.58 -25.90 -2.98
CA GLU A 7 7.46 -27.19 -3.67
C GLU A 7 6.72 -27.08 -5.01
N GLU A 8 5.84 -26.08 -5.14
CA GLU A 8 5.06 -25.82 -6.34
C GLU A 8 4.80 -24.31 -6.47
N THR A 9 4.98 -23.75 -7.67
CA THR A 9 4.71 -22.33 -7.92
C THR A 9 3.24 -22.03 -7.64
N PRO A 10 2.91 -21.10 -6.72
CA PRO A 10 1.53 -20.83 -6.36
C PRO A 10 0.77 -20.30 -7.57
N ARG A 11 -0.49 -20.74 -7.72
CA ARG A 11 -1.37 -20.26 -8.79
C ARG A 11 -2.08 -19.02 -8.31
N LEU A 12 -2.44 -18.13 -9.24
CA LEU A 12 -3.20 -16.92 -8.90
C LEU A 12 -4.52 -17.23 -8.15
N SER A 13 -5.14 -18.37 -8.47
CA SER A 13 -6.37 -18.83 -7.83
C SER A 13 -6.24 -19.10 -6.33
N ASP A 14 -5.04 -19.44 -5.85
CA ASP A 14 -4.81 -19.77 -4.44
C ASP A 14 -4.91 -18.52 -3.54
N PHE A 15 -5.00 -17.32 -4.13
CA PHE A 15 -5.20 -16.04 -3.46
C PHE A 15 -6.57 -15.40 -3.77
N ALA A 16 -7.48 -16.12 -4.41
CA ALA A 16 -8.80 -15.60 -4.74
C ALA A 16 -9.66 -15.43 -3.47
N LEU A 17 -10.29 -14.25 -3.33
CA LEU A 17 -11.18 -13.90 -2.23
C LEU A 17 -12.49 -13.36 -2.78
N GLU A 18 -13.62 -13.87 -2.27
CA GLU A 18 -14.93 -13.29 -2.54
C GLU A 18 -15.14 -12.07 -1.64
N ILE A 19 -15.07 -10.87 -2.24
CA ILE A 19 -15.21 -9.60 -1.51
C ILE A 19 -16.51 -8.91 -1.94
N PRO A 20 -17.51 -8.78 -1.05
CA PRO A 20 -18.69 -8.00 -1.34
C PRO A 20 -18.34 -6.53 -1.65
N GLU A 21 -18.86 -5.97 -2.74
CA GLU A 21 -18.54 -4.60 -3.20
C GLU A 21 -18.76 -3.54 -2.11
N ARG A 22 -19.79 -3.71 -1.27
CA ARG A 22 -20.09 -2.81 -0.14
C ARG A 22 -18.97 -2.69 0.90
N LEU A 23 -18.05 -3.67 0.96
CA LEU A 23 -16.91 -3.68 1.87
C LEU A 23 -15.66 -3.02 1.26
N ILE A 24 -15.71 -2.65 -0.03
CA ILE A 24 -14.64 -1.90 -0.71
C ILE A 24 -14.88 -0.42 -0.45
N ALA A 25 -14.03 0.18 0.38
CA ALA A 25 -14.10 1.59 0.71
C ALA A 25 -13.95 2.45 -0.56
N GLN A 26 -14.95 3.30 -0.83
CA GLN A 26 -14.93 4.23 -1.97
C GLN A 26 -14.21 5.55 -1.63
N PHE A 27 -14.20 5.89 -0.34
CA PHE A 27 -13.56 7.07 0.22
C PHE A 27 -12.85 6.67 1.53
N PRO A 28 -11.76 7.36 1.90
CA PRO A 28 -11.14 7.16 3.20
C PRO A 28 -12.10 7.54 4.34
N SER A 29 -11.81 7.06 5.54
CA SER A 29 -12.44 7.55 6.77
C SER A 29 -12.20 9.06 6.93
N GLU A 30 -13.19 9.80 7.45
CA GLU A 30 -13.11 11.25 7.70
C GLU A 30 -11.88 11.62 8.54
N ARG A 31 -11.62 10.82 9.58
CA ARG A 31 -10.37 10.82 10.33
C ARG A 31 -9.57 9.59 9.94
N ARG A 32 -8.37 9.80 9.40
CA ARG A 32 -7.54 8.73 8.83
C ARG A 32 -7.12 7.69 9.86
N ASP A 33 -6.83 8.12 11.08
CA ASP A 33 -6.44 7.30 12.23
C ASP A 33 -7.60 6.53 12.87
N HIS A 34 -8.85 6.81 12.49
CA HIS A 34 -10.04 6.07 12.96
C HIS A 34 -10.36 4.83 12.11
N SER A 35 -9.54 4.49 11.11
CA SER A 35 -9.71 3.23 10.39
C SER A 35 -9.50 2.03 11.32
N ARG A 36 -10.16 0.91 11.00
CA ARG A 36 -9.94 -0.36 11.72
C ARG A 36 -8.55 -0.90 11.43
N LEU A 37 -7.92 -1.47 12.46
CA LEU A 37 -6.65 -2.17 12.42
C LEU A 37 -6.89 -3.64 12.79
N MET A 38 -6.58 -4.57 11.88
CA MET A 38 -6.56 -6.01 12.19
C MET A 38 -5.13 -6.39 12.57
N VAL A 39 -4.95 -6.93 13.78
CA VAL A 39 -3.65 -7.39 14.28
C VAL A 39 -3.62 -8.91 14.17
N LEU A 40 -2.57 -9.44 13.53
CA LEU A 40 -2.34 -10.87 13.39
C LEU A 40 -1.08 -11.24 14.16
N ASP A 41 -1.23 -12.02 15.22
CA ASP A 41 -0.10 -12.58 15.96
C ASP A 41 0.37 -13.86 15.27
N ARG A 42 1.58 -13.83 14.70
CA ARG A 42 2.15 -14.97 13.96
C ARG A 42 2.60 -16.11 14.86
N GLY A 43 2.82 -15.87 16.15
CA GLY A 43 3.33 -16.87 17.09
C GLY A 43 2.24 -17.80 17.62
N ASN A 44 1.01 -17.31 17.73
CA ASN A 44 -0.13 -18.05 18.26
C ASN A 44 -1.39 -18.02 17.36
N GLU A 45 -1.28 -17.41 16.18
CA GLU A 45 -2.36 -17.29 15.18
C GLU A 45 -3.59 -16.50 15.68
N ALA A 46 -3.45 -15.71 16.75
CA ALA A 46 -4.53 -14.89 17.26
C ALA A 46 -4.83 -13.69 16.37
N ILE A 47 -6.12 -13.34 16.29
CA ILE A 47 -6.61 -12.19 15.54
C ILE A 47 -7.19 -11.17 16.51
N GLY A 48 -6.64 -9.96 16.50
CA GLY A 48 -7.12 -8.79 17.25
C GLY A 48 -7.82 -7.78 16.34
N HIS A 49 -8.80 -7.06 16.88
CA HIS A 49 -9.49 -5.98 16.20
C HIS A 49 -9.36 -4.68 17.00
N HIS A 50 -8.74 -3.69 16.37
CA HIS A 50 -8.31 -2.42 16.96
C HIS A 50 -8.64 -1.27 16.02
N HIS A 51 -8.24 -0.06 16.40
CA HIS A 51 -8.21 1.13 15.54
C HIS A 51 -6.79 1.59 15.29
N PHE A 52 -6.57 2.28 14.16
CA PHE A 52 -5.23 2.66 13.74
C PHE A 52 -4.56 3.67 14.69
N TYR A 53 -5.32 4.49 15.42
CA TYR A 53 -4.77 5.37 16.46
C TYR A 53 -4.13 4.61 17.63
N GLU A 54 -4.42 3.31 17.79
CA GLU A 54 -3.82 2.42 18.81
C GLU A 54 -2.49 1.82 18.33
N LEU A 55 -2.06 2.06 17.08
CA LEU A 55 -0.79 1.54 16.55
C LEU A 55 0.42 1.76 17.47
N PRO A 56 0.59 2.91 18.16
CA PRO A 56 1.70 3.10 19.09
C PRO A 56 1.76 2.10 20.25
N GLU A 57 0.64 1.45 20.61
CA GLU A 57 0.59 0.44 21.68
C GLU A 57 1.22 -0.90 21.27
N PHE A 58 1.45 -1.10 19.97
CA PHE A 58 2.04 -2.31 19.39
C PHE A 58 3.51 -2.16 19.01
N LEU A 59 4.14 -1.04 19.39
CA LEU A 59 5.51 -0.71 19.03
C LEU A 59 6.37 -0.59 20.29
N ASP A 60 7.53 -1.22 20.26
CA ASP A 60 8.49 -1.16 21.35
C ASP A 60 9.56 -0.09 21.08
N GLN A 61 10.23 0.33 22.16
CA GLN A 61 11.38 1.20 22.03
C GLN A 61 12.48 0.51 21.21
N GLY A 62 12.89 1.16 20.11
CA GLY A 62 13.89 0.64 19.19
C GLY A 62 13.31 0.14 17.87
N ASP A 63 11.99 0.00 17.77
CA ASP A 63 11.33 -0.30 16.51
C ASP A 63 11.49 0.83 15.49
N VAL A 64 11.55 0.47 14.20
CA VAL A 64 11.74 1.40 13.09
C VAL A 64 10.55 1.32 12.15
N LEU A 65 9.82 2.43 12.01
CA LEU A 65 8.77 2.57 11.01
C LEU A 65 9.39 3.05 9.70
N VAL A 66 9.45 2.16 8.72
CA VAL A 66 9.90 2.51 7.37
C VAL A 66 8.68 2.97 6.57
N LEU A 67 8.65 4.27 6.25
CA LEU A 67 7.57 4.88 5.46
C LEU A 67 8.03 5.04 4.01
N ASN A 68 7.12 4.75 3.07
CA ASN A 68 7.34 5.08 1.67
C ASN A 68 6.99 6.55 1.43
N ASP A 69 8.00 7.35 1.10
CA ASP A 69 7.85 8.71 0.57
C ASP A 69 8.05 8.67 -0.96
N THR A 70 6.93 8.62 -1.71
CA THR A 70 6.97 8.54 -3.17
C THR A 70 7.17 9.92 -3.79
N ARG A 71 8.19 10.07 -4.64
CA ARG A 71 8.46 11.31 -5.40
C ARG A 71 8.33 11.04 -6.89
N VAL A 72 7.50 11.84 -7.56
CA VAL A 72 7.42 11.85 -9.02
C VAL A 72 8.62 12.59 -9.59
N PHE A 73 9.23 12.02 -10.63
CA PHE A 73 10.24 12.70 -11.43
C PHE A 73 9.52 13.62 -12.43
N PRO A 74 9.62 14.96 -12.31
CA PRO A 74 8.97 15.85 -13.26
C PRO A 74 9.77 15.90 -14.57
N ALA A 75 9.20 15.36 -15.64
CA ALA A 75 9.78 15.44 -16.98
C ALA A 75 9.01 16.46 -17.82
N ARG A 76 9.47 17.72 -17.81
CA ARG A 76 8.89 18.77 -18.66
C ARG A 76 9.74 18.93 -19.92
N LEU A 77 9.18 18.59 -21.07
CA LEU A 77 9.84 18.67 -22.37
C LEU A 77 9.29 19.86 -23.16
N TYR A 78 10.19 20.74 -23.61
CA TYR A 78 9.87 21.80 -24.55
C TYR A 78 10.34 21.40 -25.94
N ALA A 79 9.46 21.48 -26.93
CA ALA A 79 9.76 21.23 -28.33
C ALA A 79 9.27 22.40 -29.18
N THR A 80 9.87 22.57 -30.36
CA THR A 80 9.39 23.52 -31.36
C THR A 80 8.97 22.73 -32.60
N LYS A 81 7.76 22.96 -33.11
CA LYS A 81 7.25 22.29 -34.30
C LYS A 81 7.93 22.85 -35.55
N ASP A 82 8.72 22.02 -36.24
CA ASP A 82 9.54 22.41 -37.39
C ASP A 82 8.81 23.21 -38.47
N ARG A 83 7.56 22.83 -38.81
CA ARG A 83 6.81 23.49 -39.90
C ARG A 83 6.13 24.80 -39.52
N THR A 84 5.83 25.02 -38.24
CA THR A 84 4.99 26.15 -37.80
C THR A 84 5.63 27.01 -36.73
N ALA A 85 6.86 26.68 -36.30
CA ALA A 85 7.56 27.30 -35.18
C ALA A 85 6.75 27.34 -33.86
N ALA A 86 5.73 26.48 -33.74
CA ALA A 86 4.86 26.46 -32.58
C ALA A 86 5.61 25.82 -31.40
N GLN A 87 5.55 26.45 -30.22
CA GLN A 87 6.06 25.86 -28.99
C GLN A 87 5.11 24.75 -28.52
N ILE A 88 5.67 23.60 -28.21
CA ILE A 88 4.98 22.43 -27.67
C ILE A 88 5.58 22.14 -26.30
N GLU A 89 4.70 21.86 -25.35
CA GLU A 89 5.06 21.44 -24.01
C GLU A 89 4.48 20.05 -23.75
N VAL A 90 5.30 19.13 -23.27
CA VAL A 90 4.92 17.77 -22.88
C VAL A 90 5.31 17.56 -21.42
N PHE A 91 4.40 16.98 -20.63
CA PHE A 91 4.57 16.65 -19.22
C PHE A 91 4.74 15.15 -19.02
#